data_AF-A0A3D4MFS3-F1
#
_entry.id   AF-A0A3D4MFS3-F1
#
_cell.length_a   1.000
_cell.length_b   1.000
_cell.length_c   1.000
_cell.angle_alpha   90.00
_cell.angle_beta   90.00
_cell.angle_gamma   90.00
#
_symmetry.space_group_name_H-M   'P 1'
#
loop_
_entity.id
_entity.type
_entity.pdbx_description
1 polymer ?
#
loop_
_entity_poly.entity_id
_entity_poly.type
_entity_poly.pdbx_seq_one_letter_code
_entity_poly.pdbx_strand_id
1 'polypeptide(L)'
;MSDGWQTPSIAQSAEILHKINSREPVSRFGSDTALALMPLPFYGAGAQLVRAVKAQAASPAQYYIIIGNDTVPLDGSIANIHSANAAAPLALDESNIEFYLAFRLYFGSAALMLRARAARHDDGWQATARVHDKTGVHELTLHISRRGEVSESHKEFREAGGIKSLPPFAFAG
;
A
#
# COMPACT_ATOMS: atom_id res chain seq x y z
N MET A 1 18.12 0.48 -10.31
CA MET A 1 17.02 -0.46 -9.98
C MET A 1 15.82 0.39 -9.66
N SER A 2 14.70 0.24 -10.37
CA SER A 2 13.53 1.13 -10.22
C SER A 2 12.74 0.76 -8.98
N ASP A 3 12.31 1.76 -8.22
CA ASP A 3 11.45 1.69 -7.02
C ASP A 3 10.01 1.19 -7.29
N GLY A 4 9.79 0.56 -8.44
CA GLY A 4 8.49 0.05 -8.94
C GLY A 4 7.53 1.14 -9.44
N TRP A 5 7.87 2.42 -9.32
CA TRP A 5 7.02 3.51 -9.76
C TRP A 5 7.18 3.81 -11.26
N GLN A 6 6.06 4.12 -11.89
CA GLN A 6 5.95 4.44 -13.31
C GLN A 6 5.29 5.80 -13.48
N THR A 7 5.81 6.60 -14.41
CA THR A 7 5.17 7.87 -14.80
C THR A 7 4.04 7.59 -15.79
N PRO A 8 2.79 7.95 -15.48
CA PRO A 8 1.68 7.79 -16.42
C PRO A 8 1.85 8.70 -17.64
N SER A 9 1.30 8.28 -18.78
CA SER A 9 1.12 9.17 -19.93
C SER A 9 0.16 10.32 -19.59
N ILE A 10 0.12 11.36 -20.45
CA ILE A 10 -0.80 12.50 -20.28
C ILE A 10 -2.26 12.04 -20.30
N ALA A 11 -2.63 11.15 -21.23
CA ALA A 11 -3.99 10.62 -21.34
C ALA A 11 -4.39 9.81 -20.10
N GLN A 12 -3.50 8.95 -19.61
CA GLN A 12 -3.73 8.19 -18.36
C GLN A 12 -3.84 9.12 -17.16
N SER A 13 -2.99 10.15 -17.08
CA SER A 13 -3.05 11.14 -16.01
C SER A 13 -4.42 11.83 -15.97
N ALA A 14 -4.93 12.27 -17.12
CA ALA A 14 -6.24 12.90 -17.21
C ALA A 14 -7.38 11.98 -16.74
N GLU A 15 -7.35 10.71 -17.15
CA GLU A 15 -8.34 9.71 -16.71
C GLU A 15 -8.28 9.46 -15.20
N ILE A 16 -7.08 9.30 -14.65
CA ILE A 16 -6.86 9.03 -13.22
C ILE A 16 -7.31 10.22 -12.38
N LEU A 17 -6.94 11.44 -12.76
CA LEU A 17 -7.39 12.65 -12.07
C LEU A 17 -8.90 12.80 -12.14
N HIS A 18 -9.53 12.46 -13.27
CA HIS A 18 -10.99 12.45 -13.38
C HIS A 18 -11.62 11.47 -12.39
N LYS A 19 -11.12 10.24 -12.32
CA LYS A 19 -11.58 9.21 -11.37
C LYS A 19 -11.42 9.67 -9.91
N ILE A 20 -10.25 10.17 -9.53
CA ILE A 20 -9.99 10.66 -8.17
C ILE A 20 -10.92 11.84 -7.82
N ASN A 21 -10.99 12.86 -8.69
CA ASN A 21 -11.81 14.04 -8.44
C ASN A 21 -13.31 13.74 -8.40
N SER A 22 -13.76 12.65 -9.05
CA SER A 22 -15.15 12.19 -8.97
C SER A 22 -15.51 11.60 -7.60
N ARG A 23 -14.52 11.01 -6.91
CA ARG A 23 -14.68 10.40 -5.57
C ARG A 23 -14.38 11.38 -4.44
N GLU A 24 -13.45 12.30 -4.64
CA GLU A 24 -13.08 13.33 -3.66
C GLU A 24 -13.27 14.75 -4.22
N PRO A 25 -14.50 15.27 -4.27
CA PRO A 25 -14.78 16.57 -4.86
C PRO A 25 -14.18 17.75 -4.08
N VAL A 26 -13.74 17.54 -2.83
CA VAL A 26 -13.16 18.57 -1.95
C VAL A 26 -11.64 18.69 -2.13
N SER A 27 -10.95 17.58 -2.40
CA SER A 27 -9.49 17.52 -2.53
C SER A 27 -8.96 17.90 -3.91
N ARG A 28 -9.79 18.42 -4.83
CA ARG A 28 -9.55 18.49 -6.28
C ARG A 28 -8.07 18.65 -6.69
N PHE A 29 -7.64 17.75 -7.55
CA PHE A 29 -6.34 17.75 -8.19
C PHE A 29 -6.40 18.44 -9.55
N GLY A 30 -5.45 19.34 -9.80
CA GLY A 30 -5.26 20.02 -11.08
C GLY A 30 -4.33 19.25 -12.02
N SER A 31 -4.20 19.74 -13.25
CA SER A 31 -3.31 19.16 -14.27
C SER A 31 -1.82 19.27 -13.93
N ASP A 32 -1.47 20.08 -12.93
CA ASP A 32 -0.14 20.24 -12.34
C ASP A 32 0.17 19.17 -11.27
N THR A 33 -0.77 18.28 -10.96
CA THR A 33 -0.56 17.19 -10.01
C THR A 33 0.42 16.17 -10.58
N ALA A 34 1.52 15.93 -9.86
CA ALA A 34 2.44 14.86 -10.20
C ALA A 34 1.85 13.52 -9.78
N LEU A 35 1.70 12.62 -10.76
CA LEU A 35 1.23 11.25 -10.55
C LEU A 35 2.37 10.25 -10.75
N ALA A 36 2.37 9.21 -9.92
CA ALA A 36 3.16 8.00 -10.13
C ALA A 36 2.27 6.77 -9.91
N LEU A 37 2.49 5.73 -10.70
CA LEU A 37 1.73 4.48 -10.67
C LEU A 37 2.61 3.31 -10.27
N MET A 38 2.05 2.37 -9.53
CA MET A 38 2.71 1.12 -9.19
C MET A 38 1.70 -0.03 -9.32
N PRO A 39 2.03 -1.13 -10.00
CA PRO A 39 1.12 -2.27 -10.10
C PRO A 39 0.88 -2.90 -8.72
N LEU A 40 -0.34 -3.37 -8.48
CA LEU A 40 -0.70 -4.13 -7.28
C LEU A 40 -0.98 -5.59 -7.66
N PRO A 41 0.06 -6.44 -7.72
CA PRO A 41 -0.06 -7.79 -8.30
C PRO A 41 -1.05 -8.69 -7.56
N PHE A 42 -1.31 -8.43 -6.28
CA PHE A 42 -2.24 -9.19 -5.46
C PHE A 42 -3.73 -8.88 -5.70
N TYR A 43 -4.07 -7.84 -6.46
CA TYR A 43 -5.45 -7.53 -6.89
C TYR A 43 -5.73 -7.95 -8.35
N GLY A 44 -4.78 -8.62 -9.01
CA GLY A 44 -4.92 -9.04 -10.41
C GLY A 44 -4.51 -7.97 -11.43
N ALA A 45 -4.70 -8.29 -12.71
CA ALA A 45 -4.27 -7.44 -13.81
C ALA A 45 -5.05 -6.11 -13.85
N GLY A 46 -4.32 -4.99 -13.90
CA GLY A 46 -4.90 -3.65 -14.03
C GLY A 46 -5.13 -2.91 -12.71
N ALA A 47 -4.96 -3.55 -11.55
CA ALA A 47 -4.99 -2.86 -10.28
C ALA A 47 -3.70 -2.06 -10.04
N GLN A 48 -3.84 -0.80 -9.62
CA GLN A 48 -2.71 0.12 -9.47
C GLN A 48 -2.81 0.91 -8.17
N LEU A 49 -1.66 1.12 -7.54
CA LEU A 49 -1.45 2.14 -6.53
C LEU A 49 -1.05 3.43 -7.24
N VAL A 50 -1.76 4.52 -6.92
CA VAL A 50 -1.47 5.86 -7.40
C VAL A 50 -0.92 6.68 -6.27
N ARG A 51 0.20 7.37 -6.52
CA ARG A 51 0.71 8.44 -5.67
C ARG A 51 0.44 9.78 -6.35
N ALA A 52 -0.33 10.64 -5.70
CA ALA A 52 -0.66 11.98 -6.18
C ALA A 52 -0.01 13.05 -5.30
N VAL A 53 0.73 13.97 -5.91
CA VAL A 53 1.43 15.07 -5.22
C VAL A 53 1.04 16.38 -5.89
N LYS A 54 0.42 17.29 -5.13
CA LYS A 54 0.07 18.63 -5.61
C LYS A 54 1.33 19.48 -5.74
N ALA A 55 1.37 20.38 -6.73
CA ALA A 55 2.51 21.27 -6.96
C ALA A 55 2.70 22.32 -5.83
N GLN A 56 1.66 22.57 -5.03
CA GLN A 56 1.74 23.46 -3.87
C GLN A 56 2.80 22.96 -2.88
N ALA A 57 3.78 23.81 -2.58
CA ALA A 57 4.88 23.50 -1.69
C ALA A 57 4.36 22.96 -0.34
N ALA A 58 4.85 21.78 0.04
CA ALA A 58 4.56 21.05 1.29
C ALA A 58 3.24 20.24 1.38
N SER A 59 2.51 20.01 0.29
CA SER A 59 1.40 19.03 0.34
C SER A 59 1.95 17.59 0.44
N PRO A 60 1.53 16.78 1.44
CA PRO A 60 1.93 15.38 1.51
C PRO A 60 1.35 14.60 0.33
N ALA A 61 2.05 13.53 -0.05
CA ALA A 61 1.55 12.62 -1.07
C ALA A 61 0.25 11.96 -0.60
N GLN A 62 -0.75 11.95 -1.47
CA GLN A 62 -2.01 11.22 -1.28
C GLN A 62 -1.95 9.94 -2.10
N TYR A 63 -2.48 8.86 -1.55
CA TYR A 63 -2.41 7.53 -2.15
C TYR A 63 -3.80 7.00 -2.44
N TYR A 64 -3.95 6.32 -3.58
CA TYR A 64 -5.20 5.73 -4.02
C TYR A 64 -4.97 4.35 -4.59
N ILE A 65 -5.90 3.45 -4.37
CA ILE A 65 -6.01 2.21 -5.13
C ILE A 65 -6.99 2.44 -6.28
N ILE A 66 -6.58 2.13 -7.50
CA ILE A 66 -7.48 2.01 -8.64
C ILE A 66 -7.66 0.53 -8.95
N ILE A 67 -8.90 0.07 -8.93
CA ILE A 67 -9.29 -1.30 -9.26
C ILE A 67 -10.51 -1.24 -10.18
N GLY A 68 -10.34 -1.62 -11.45
CA GLY A 68 -11.39 -1.47 -12.45
C GLY A 68 -11.87 -0.02 -12.58
N ASN A 69 -13.14 0.22 -12.25
CA ASN A 69 -13.74 1.56 -12.25
C ASN A 69 -13.78 2.22 -10.87
N ASP A 70 -13.34 1.51 -9.83
CA ASP A 70 -13.32 2.03 -8.47
C ASP A 70 -12.00 2.73 -8.16
N THR A 71 -12.09 3.73 -7.28
CA THR A 71 -10.97 4.49 -6.76
C THR A 71 -11.15 4.62 -5.26
N VAL A 72 -10.21 4.06 -4.51
CA VAL A 72 -10.28 3.93 -3.05
C VAL A 72 -9.14 4.74 -2.44
N PRO A 73 -9.42 5.74 -1.59
CA PRO A 73 -8.38 6.50 -0.93
C PRO A 73 -7.67 5.69 0.16
N LEU A 74 -6.37 5.91 0.32
CA LEU A 74 -5.55 5.38 1.40
C LEU A 74 -5.20 6.50 2.37
N ASP A 75 -6.09 6.71 3.32
CA ASP A 75 -6.07 7.76 4.34
C ASP A 75 -5.41 7.32 5.67
N GLY A 76 -4.78 6.15 5.67
CA GLY A 76 -4.23 5.50 6.87
C GLY A 76 -5.25 4.65 7.63
N SER A 77 -6.51 4.58 7.17
CA SER A 77 -7.51 3.67 7.71
C SER A 77 -7.43 2.29 7.07
N ILE A 78 -7.45 1.25 7.90
CA ILE A 78 -7.54 -0.15 7.45
C ILE A 78 -8.88 -0.43 6.74
N ALA A 79 -9.94 0.33 7.04
CA ALA A 79 -11.27 0.10 6.49
C ALA A 79 -11.31 0.21 4.96
N ASN A 80 -10.55 1.14 4.39
CA ASN A 80 -10.46 1.31 2.94
C ASN A 80 -9.74 0.13 2.28
N ILE A 81 -8.70 -0.42 2.92
CA ILE A 81 -8.02 -1.62 2.44
C ILE A 81 -8.96 -2.83 2.50
N HIS A 82 -9.70 -3.01 3.59
CA HIS A 82 -10.70 -4.08 3.69
C HIS A 82 -11.80 -3.95 2.64
N SER A 83 -12.27 -2.73 2.37
CA SER A 83 -13.27 -2.46 1.33
C SER A 83 -12.72 -2.80 -0.06
N ALA A 84 -11.46 -2.46 -0.35
CA ALA A 84 -10.80 -2.84 -1.58
C ALA A 84 -10.65 -4.36 -1.73
N ASN A 85 -10.21 -5.07 -0.68
CA ASN A 85 -10.14 -6.53 -0.63
C ASN A 85 -11.50 -7.21 -0.86
N ALA A 86 -12.59 -6.58 -0.42
CA ALA A 86 -13.94 -7.08 -0.64
C ALA A 86 -14.43 -6.85 -2.09
N ALA A 87 -14.11 -5.70 -2.68
CA ALA A 87 -14.50 -5.34 -4.05
C ALA A 87 -13.71 -6.11 -5.12
N ALA A 88 -12.42 -6.35 -4.87
CA ALA A 88 -11.59 -7.23 -5.69
C ALA A 88 -10.84 -8.22 -4.79
N PRO A 89 -11.33 -9.47 -4.71
CA PRO A 89 -10.71 -10.50 -3.90
C PRO A 89 -9.23 -10.68 -4.24
N LEU A 90 -8.41 -10.76 -3.19
CA LEU A 90 -6.97 -10.93 -3.33
C LEU A 90 -6.61 -12.29 -3.95
N ALA A 91 -5.64 -12.29 -4.85
CA ALA A 91 -5.01 -13.48 -5.39
C ALA A 91 -3.59 -13.62 -4.82
N LEU A 92 -3.50 -14.00 -3.55
CA LEU A 92 -2.21 -14.13 -2.85
C LEU A 92 -1.50 -15.44 -3.20
N ASP A 93 -0.23 -15.33 -3.60
CA ASP A 93 0.68 -16.45 -3.85
C ASP A 93 2.09 -16.16 -3.30
N GLU A 94 3.00 -17.11 -3.46
CA GLU A 94 4.38 -16.99 -2.96
C GLU A 94 5.14 -15.84 -3.62
N SER A 95 4.74 -15.43 -4.82
CA SER A 95 5.41 -14.36 -5.58
C SER A 95 4.95 -12.96 -5.17
N ASN A 96 3.79 -12.82 -4.53
CA ASN A 96 3.18 -11.52 -4.25
C ASN A 96 2.77 -11.28 -2.78
N ILE A 97 2.79 -12.30 -1.92
CA ILE A 97 2.38 -12.17 -0.52
C ILE A 97 3.21 -11.13 0.25
N GLU A 98 4.51 -11.05 -0.02
CA GLU A 98 5.38 -10.07 0.64
C GLU A 98 5.09 -8.64 0.17
N PHE A 99 4.71 -8.45 -1.09
CA PHE A 99 4.24 -7.16 -1.59
C PHE A 99 2.94 -6.74 -0.90
N TYR A 100 2.01 -7.69 -0.72
CA TYR A 100 0.78 -7.43 0.03
C TYR A 100 1.07 -7.05 1.49
N LEU A 101 1.99 -7.75 2.15
CA LEU A 101 2.40 -7.43 3.52
C LEU A 101 3.04 -6.05 3.63
N ALA A 102 3.98 -5.71 2.72
CA ALA A 102 4.60 -4.39 2.69
C ALA A 102 3.55 -3.29 2.55
N PHE A 103 2.63 -3.45 1.59
CA PHE A 103 1.51 -2.54 1.35
C PHE A 103 0.63 -2.40 2.60
N ARG A 104 0.19 -3.53 3.18
CA ARG A 104 -0.75 -3.55 4.30
C ARG A 104 -0.15 -3.00 5.59
N LEU A 105 1.13 -3.23 5.85
CA LEU A 105 1.85 -2.70 7.01
C LEU A 105 2.10 -1.20 6.87
N TYR A 106 2.47 -0.75 5.67
CA TYR A 106 2.72 0.68 5.42
C TYR A 106 1.42 1.50 5.55
N PHE A 107 0.38 1.13 4.80
CA PHE A 107 -0.86 1.92 4.76
C PHE A 107 -1.81 1.64 5.92
N GLY A 108 -1.76 0.47 6.54
CA GLY A 108 -2.67 0.11 7.63
C GLY A 108 -2.06 0.20 9.03
N SER A 109 -0.74 0.22 9.15
CA SER A 109 -0.06 0.19 10.46
C SER A 109 1.07 1.22 10.60
N ALA A 110 1.28 2.06 9.58
CA ALA A 110 2.32 3.07 9.55
C ALA A 110 3.73 2.48 9.85
N ALA A 111 4.01 1.29 9.31
CA ALA A 111 5.25 0.57 9.51
C ALA A 111 5.94 0.26 8.18
N LEU A 112 7.24 0.53 8.08
CA LEU A 112 8.05 0.17 6.94
C LEU A 112 8.50 -1.29 7.09
N MET A 113 8.12 -2.15 6.15
CA MET A 113 8.62 -3.53 6.12
C MET A 113 10.05 -3.55 5.58
N LEU A 114 10.99 -4.07 6.39
CA LEU A 114 12.40 -4.19 6.02
C LEU A 114 12.69 -5.51 5.31
N ARG A 115 12.03 -6.59 5.77
CA ARG A 115 12.06 -7.92 5.18
C ARG A 115 10.88 -8.73 5.71
N ALA A 116 10.44 -9.71 4.94
CA ALA A 116 9.50 -10.70 5.40
C ALA A 116 9.93 -12.09 4.93
N ARG A 117 9.32 -13.10 5.54
CA ARG A 117 9.24 -14.44 4.99
C ARG A 117 7.84 -14.93 5.25
N ALA A 118 7.13 -15.33 4.21
CA ALA A 118 5.80 -15.92 4.32
C ALA A 118 5.82 -17.40 3.90
N ALA A 119 4.98 -18.20 4.53
CA ALA A 119 4.75 -19.59 4.18
C ALA A 119 3.25 -19.84 4.12
N ARG A 120 2.83 -20.63 3.14
CA ARG A 120 1.42 -20.99 2.97
C ARG A 120 0.98 -21.93 4.09
N HIS A 121 -0.24 -21.72 4.56
CA HIS A 121 -0.89 -22.51 5.59
C HIS A 121 -2.34 -22.82 5.18
N ASP A 122 -3.04 -23.72 5.89
CA ASP A 122 -4.37 -24.20 5.49
C ASP A 122 -5.41 -23.08 5.40
N ASP A 123 -5.33 -22.11 6.30
CA ASP A 123 -6.28 -21.00 6.45
C ASP A 123 -5.78 -19.66 5.88
N GLY A 124 -4.60 -19.66 5.24
CA GLY A 124 -4.01 -18.45 4.66
C GLY A 124 -2.49 -18.51 4.59
N TRP A 125 -1.84 -17.51 5.17
CA TRP A 125 -0.38 -17.41 5.24
C TRP A 125 0.07 -17.14 6.66
N GLN A 126 1.21 -17.71 7.03
CA GLN A 126 1.96 -17.30 8.21
C GLN A 126 3.20 -16.56 7.75
N ALA A 127 3.53 -15.45 8.41
CA ALA A 127 4.70 -14.67 8.07
C ALA A 127 5.45 -14.17 9.29
N THR A 128 6.78 -14.09 9.15
CA THR A 128 7.64 -13.33 10.05
C THR A 128 8.12 -12.11 9.31
N ALA A 129 7.84 -10.91 9.84
CA ALA A 129 8.22 -9.64 9.21
C ALA A 129 9.07 -8.81 10.16
N ARG A 130 10.21 -8.30 9.68
CA ARG A 130 10.96 -7.26 10.40
C ARG A 130 10.50 -5.90 9.91
N VAL A 131 10.04 -5.06 10.82
CA VAL A 131 9.44 -3.76 10.50
C VAL A 131 10.11 -2.64 11.27
N HIS A 132 10.10 -1.44 10.69
CA HIS A 132 10.52 -0.20 11.33
C HIS A 132 9.32 0.73 11.47
N ASP A 133 8.93 1.04 12.70
CA ASP A 133 7.83 1.94 13.01
C ASP A 133 8.31 3.13 13.88
N LYS A 134 7.37 3.97 14.35
CA LYS A 134 7.66 5.14 15.18
C LYS A 134 8.34 4.83 16.53
N THR A 135 8.27 3.59 16.99
CA THR A 135 8.80 3.13 18.28
C THR A 135 10.15 2.44 18.15
N GLY A 136 10.50 1.96 16.95
CA GLY A 136 11.77 1.28 16.69
C GLY A 136 11.63 0.17 15.68
N VAL A 137 12.56 -0.77 15.74
CA VAL A 137 12.55 -1.97 14.89
C VAL A 137 11.98 -3.14 15.68
N HIS A 138 11.07 -3.87 15.04
CA HIS A 138 10.37 -5.01 15.63
C HIS A 138 10.41 -6.21 14.69
N GLU A 139 10.28 -7.39 15.26
CA GLU A 139 9.95 -8.61 14.53
C GLU A 139 8.51 -9.03 14.87
N LEU A 140 7.69 -9.20 13.84
CA LEU A 140 6.28 -9.53 13.95
C LEU A 140 6.04 -10.96 13.49
N THR A 141 5.20 -11.69 14.21
CA THR A 141 4.61 -12.94 13.72
C THR A 141 3.16 -12.68 13.34
N LEU A 142 2.87 -12.87 12.06
CA LEU A 142 1.63 -12.45 11.41
C LEU A 142 0.91 -13.66 10.83
N HIS A 143 -0.42 -13.64 10.90
CA HIS A 143 -1.28 -14.50 10.12
C HIS A 143 -2.10 -13.65 9.15
N ILE A 144 -2.15 -14.09 7.89
CA ILE A 144 -2.85 -13.41 6.81
C ILE A 144 -3.94 -14.34 6.30
N SER A 145 -5.20 -13.99 6.52
CA SER A 145 -6.32 -14.79 6.04
C SER A 145 -6.43 -14.74 4.50
N ARG A 146 -7.19 -15.66 3.92
CA ARG A 146 -7.48 -15.64 2.46
C ARG A 146 -8.19 -14.36 2.00
N ARG A 147 -8.80 -13.60 2.92
CA ARG A 147 -9.43 -12.30 2.64
C ARG A 147 -8.46 -11.11 2.80
N GLY A 148 -7.21 -11.39 3.15
CA GLY A 148 -6.18 -10.39 3.39
C GLY A 148 -6.25 -9.74 4.78
N GLU A 149 -7.07 -10.25 5.70
CA GLU A 149 -7.05 -9.77 7.08
C GLU A 149 -5.71 -10.17 7.69
N VAL A 150 -5.00 -9.21 8.28
CA VAL A 150 -3.71 -9.45 8.93
C VAL A 150 -3.90 -9.35 10.43
N SER A 151 -3.58 -10.43 11.13
CA SER A 151 -3.56 -10.50 12.58
C SER A 151 -2.13 -10.65 13.09
N GLU A 152 -1.81 -9.92 14.15
CA GLU A 152 -0.54 -9.99 14.85
C GLU A 152 -0.68 -10.93 16.05
N SER A 153 0.15 -11.97 16.10
CA SER A 153 0.17 -12.92 17.21
C SER A 153 1.32 -12.65 18.19
N HIS A 154 2.42 -12.08 17.69
CA HIS A 154 3.59 -11.75 18.48
C HIS A 154 4.32 -10.53 17.90
N LYS A 155 4.82 -9.67 18.77
CA LYS A 155 5.67 -8.52 18.44
C LYS A 155 6.84 -8.44 19.41
N GLU A 156 8.04 -8.59 18.86
CA GLU A 156 9.29 -8.56 19.63
C GLU A 156 10.10 -7.32 19.26
N PHE A 157 10.44 -6.51 20.27
CA PHE A 157 11.30 -5.35 20.10
C PHE A 157 12.74 -5.79 19.81
N ARG A 158 13.35 -5.22 18.77
CA ARG A 158 14.72 -5.55 18.35
C ARG A 158 15.69 -4.40 18.59
N GLU A 159 15.28 -3.18 18.27
CA GLU A 159 16.19 -2.03 18.25
C GLU A 159 15.45 -0.71 18.47
N ALA A 160 16.07 0.21 19.22
CA ALA A 160 15.58 1.57 19.37
C ALA A 160 15.88 2.41 18.12
N GLY A 161 15.18 3.52 17.94
CA GLY A 161 15.43 4.46 16.85
C GLY A 161 14.31 4.50 15.82
N GLY A 162 13.08 4.77 16.27
CA GLY A 162 11.92 4.85 15.39
C GLY A 162 11.99 5.97 14.35
N ILE A 163 11.22 5.81 13.27
CA ILE A 163 11.10 6.82 12.21
C ILE A 163 10.10 7.92 12.62
N LYS A 164 10.51 9.19 12.49
CA LYS A 164 9.64 10.35 12.77
C LYS A 164 8.56 10.53 11.69
N SER A 165 8.89 10.19 10.45
CA SER A 165 8.03 10.25 9.28
C SER A 165 8.33 9.07 8.37
N LEU A 166 7.30 8.43 7.84
CA LEU A 166 7.48 7.35 6.87
C LEU A 166 8.08 7.90 5.57
N PRO A 167 9.09 7.22 4.99
CA PRO A 167 9.53 7.54 3.64
C PRO A 167 8.42 7.20 2.64
N PRO A 168 8.42 7.74 1.41
CA PRO A 168 7.46 7.35 0.38
C PRO A 168 7.42 5.83 0.19
N PHE A 169 6.23 5.28 -0.01
CA PHE A 169 6.06 3.84 -0.21
C PHE A 169 6.82 3.36 -1.45
N ALA A 170 7.49 2.22 -1.31
CA ALA A 170 8.05 1.46 -2.42
C ALA A 170 8.07 -0.02 -2.01
N PHE A 171 7.98 -0.93 -2.98
CA PHE A 171 8.32 -2.32 -2.73
C PHE A 171 9.84 -2.42 -2.52
N ALA A 172 10.27 -3.07 -1.43
CA ALA A 172 11.68 -3.34 -1.21
C ALA A 172 12.21 -4.19 -2.37
N GLY A 173 13.35 -3.78 -2.92
CA GLY A 173 14.07 -4.51 -3.98
C GLY A 173 15.12 -5.45 -3.41
#